data_AF-A0AAE1PSD6-F1
#
_entry.id   AF-A0AAE1PSD6-F1
#
_cell.length_a   1.000
_cell.length_b   1.000
_cell.length_c   1.000
_cell.angle_alpha   90.00
_cell.angle_beta   90.00
_cell.angle_gamma   90.00
#
_symmetry.space_group_name_H-M   'P 1'
#
loop_
_entity.id
_entity.type
_entity.pdbx_description
1 polymer ?
#
loop_
_entity_poly.entity_id
_entity_poly.type
_entity_poly.pdbx_seq_one_letter_code
_entity_poly.pdbx_strand_id
1 'polypeptide(L)'
;MATDINNMDTYNNNEALMSAELSRFWSTVNRKFDHERPQLNFSPRVPVQLHDLVNADLQPENDPSNYLRETPTKLPEDLAAPVYEDDIGLVGVCDVEEEVLEVTRPTTTTTTTTTEDLHLCSNDRTGGVCVVDGGEIGGDVPATFIVSGLRHYECPVMGMYVHPDIVPGFSYKVRQLHSTRMLFKGRSLVLESIGRGYGKRVTFVGDSFNTNANYFWSDTHTQGYGFSIALVHQGDNFTIMDANNFTVATAQVNKVTEPQEEVEHTVNSLGCVEKKARVGLLCKVSYFDSARQQVHLLLVKGTAHAVKAKGSRSRAVLKKIVDCCVGEERGWTLVAGTDNVRVSVVSGENINDVPTKYSIKGLLPHELPVIGTYVDARIATGFHYRVRPADSRRPLFQGCPLLLQAIGRGYGKRLTFAGDKLNNNENYFWSDSNPEGYGFTIQAVSPGDYFRIRSSCDEDLGRARVFRADVPQVEESTTISTEGHLTKRVRVTLTCDITFNNEEDHTLIVTGTAVVERRGRVARVSRLEEVALGSQINVLFRHSSKTLLFVRE
;
A
#
# COMPACT_ATOMS: atom_id res chain seq x y z
N MET A 1 43.83 -52.49 20.06
CA MET A 1 43.77 -52.06 21.47
C MET A 1 44.64 -50.83 21.81
N ALA A 2 45.46 -50.29 20.91
CA ALA A 2 46.17 -49.01 21.13
C ALA A 2 45.63 -47.83 20.29
N THR A 3 44.56 -48.04 19.52
CA THR A 3 43.93 -47.03 18.64
C THR A 3 42.62 -46.47 19.18
N ASP A 4 42.05 -47.05 20.23
CA ASP A 4 40.75 -46.61 20.79
C ASP A 4 40.89 -45.61 21.95
N ILE A 5 42.11 -45.40 22.48
CA ILE A 5 42.35 -44.47 23.59
C ILE A 5 42.50 -43.02 23.08
N ASN A 6 43.08 -42.83 21.88
CA ASN A 6 43.31 -41.47 21.32
C ASN A 6 42.04 -40.77 20.81
N ASN A 7 40.96 -41.50 20.52
CA ASN A 7 39.68 -40.92 20.08
C ASN A 7 38.78 -40.48 21.25
N MET A 8 39.00 -41.03 22.45
CA MET A 8 38.23 -40.67 23.64
C MET A 8 38.74 -39.36 24.27
N ASP A 9 40.06 -39.15 24.21
CA ASP A 9 40.71 -37.91 24.66
C ASP A 9 40.38 -36.70 23.76
N THR A 10 40.16 -36.91 22.45
CA THR A 10 39.75 -35.82 21.54
C THR A 10 38.28 -35.45 21.71
N TYR A 11 37.41 -36.39 22.09
CA TYR A 11 36.00 -36.12 22.36
C TYR A 11 35.81 -35.35 23.68
N ASN A 12 36.49 -35.77 24.75
CA ASN A 12 36.45 -35.09 26.05
C ASN A 12 37.10 -33.69 26.00
N ASN A 13 38.14 -33.50 25.19
CA ASN A 13 38.76 -32.19 25.02
C ASN A 13 37.85 -31.20 24.27
N ASN A 14 37.03 -31.68 23.31
CA ASN A 14 36.07 -30.82 22.61
C ASN A 14 34.87 -30.44 23.49
N GLU A 15 34.44 -31.34 24.38
CA GLU A 15 33.37 -31.06 25.35
C GLU A 15 33.82 -30.05 26.43
N ALA A 16 35.07 -30.18 26.90
CA ALA A 16 35.69 -29.23 27.82
C ALA A 16 35.94 -27.85 27.17
N LEU A 17 36.31 -27.81 25.89
CA LEU A 17 36.45 -26.57 25.13
C LEU A 17 35.10 -25.87 24.92
N MET A 18 34.04 -26.62 24.58
CA MET A 18 32.67 -26.10 24.45
C MET A 18 32.13 -25.53 25.77
N SER A 19 32.33 -26.23 26.88
CA SER A 19 31.94 -25.76 28.21
C SER A 19 32.71 -24.51 28.64
N ALA A 20 34.01 -24.45 28.33
CA ALA A 20 34.85 -23.28 28.61
C ALA A 20 34.51 -22.06 27.74
N GLU A 21 34.13 -22.27 26.47
CA GLU A 21 33.71 -21.19 25.56
C GLU A 21 32.33 -20.65 25.92
N LEU A 22 31.37 -21.51 26.29
CA LEU A 22 30.07 -21.12 26.81
C LEU A 22 30.21 -20.34 28.13
N SER A 23 31.05 -20.81 29.05
CA SER A 23 31.32 -20.11 30.33
C SER A 23 32.01 -18.75 30.13
N ARG A 24 32.94 -18.64 29.17
CA ARG A 24 33.58 -17.36 28.79
C ARG A 24 32.62 -16.40 28.10
N PHE A 25 31.71 -16.90 27.28
CA PHE A 25 30.68 -16.10 26.64
C PHE A 25 29.72 -15.52 27.69
N TRP A 26 29.20 -16.33 28.61
CA TRP A 26 28.29 -15.89 29.66
C TRP A 26 28.92 -14.91 30.67
N SER A 27 30.19 -15.11 31.04
CA SER A 27 30.91 -14.15 31.89
C SER A 27 31.15 -12.80 31.20
N THR A 28 31.26 -12.78 29.87
CA THR A 28 31.40 -11.54 29.08
C THR A 28 30.07 -10.80 28.93
N VAL A 29 28.95 -11.53 28.81
CA VAL A 29 27.60 -10.98 28.74
C VAL A 29 27.18 -10.36 30.08
N ASN A 30 27.42 -11.05 31.20
CA ASN A 30 27.13 -10.52 32.54
C ASN A 30 27.93 -9.24 32.85
N ARG A 31 29.18 -9.17 32.40
CA ARG A 31 30.05 -8.00 32.60
C ARG A 31 29.64 -6.78 31.77
N LYS A 32 28.90 -6.96 30.66
CA LYS A 32 28.32 -5.85 29.89
C LYS A 32 26.99 -5.35 30.46
N PHE A 33 26.21 -6.23 31.09
CA PHE A 33 24.92 -5.86 31.68
C PHE A 33 25.03 -5.14 33.03
N ASP A 34 26.11 -5.33 33.79
CA ASP A 34 26.33 -4.60 35.05
C ASP A 34 26.75 -3.13 34.86
N HIS A 35 27.17 -2.72 33.66
CA HIS A 35 27.59 -1.35 33.36
C HIS A 35 26.49 -0.45 32.77
N GLU A 36 25.28 -0.97 32.52
CA GLU A 36 24.18 -0.21 31.92
C GLU A 36 22.86 -0.27 32.72
N ARG A 37 22.94 -0.29 34.06
CA ARG A 37 21.75 0.02 34.89
C ARG A 37 21.68 1.53 35.17
N PRO A 38 20.67 2.27 34.67
CA PRO A 38 20.36 3.59 35.18
C PRO A 38 19.80 3.45 36.60
N GLN A 39 20.44 4.10 37.57
CA GLN A 39 19.90 4.30 38.92
C GLN A 39 18.69 5.26 38.82
N LEU A 40 17.48 4.72 38.65
CA LEU A 40 16.24 5.49 38.75
C LEU A 40 15.85 5.60 40.23
N ASN A 41 16.21 6.73 40.84
CA ASN A 41 15.69 7.16 42.14
C ASN A 41 14.20 7.51 42.01
N PHE A 42 13.32 6.62 42.46
CA PHE A 42 11.92 6.96 42.70
C PHE A 42 11.74 7.48 44.13
N SER A 43 11.34 8.75 44.25
CA SER A 43 10.82 9.31 45.50
C SER A 43 9.34 8.92 45.65
N PRO A 44 8.87 8.48 46.84
CA PRO A 44 7.52 7.97 46.99
C PRO A 44 6.51 9.13 47.04
N ARG A 45 5.59 9.19 46.06
CA ARG A 45 4.37 10.01 46.18
C ARG A 45 3.21 9.16 46.71
N VAL A 46 2.57 9.76 47.70
CA VAL A 46 1.42 9.33 48.52
C VAL A 46 0.25 8.81 47.67
N PRO A 47 -0.50 7.78 48.13
CA PRO A 47 -1.70 7.31 47.45
C PRO A 47 -2.89 8.24 47.72
N VAL A 48 -3.57 8.71 46.67
CA VAL A 48 -4.88 9.37 46.76
C VAL A 48 -5.96 8.32 46.47
N GLN A 49 -6.84 8.12 47.45
CA GLN A 49 -8.01 7.26 47.38
C GLN A 49 -9.06 7.89 46.45
N LEU A 50 -9.62 7.09 45.55
CA LEU A 50 -10.76 7.46 44.72
C LEU A 50 -12.04 6.99 45.43
N HIS A 51 -12.69 7.90 46.13
CA HIS A 51 -14.09 7.80 46.51
C HIS A 51 -14.75 9.14 46.24
N ASP A 52 -15.99 9.06 45.75
CA ASP A 52 -16.98 10.12 45.56
C ASP A 52 -16.88 10.94 44.26
N LEU A 53 -17.86 10.68 43.36
CA LEU A 53 -18.77 11.65 42.75
C LEU A 53 -19.33 11.12 41.42
N VAL A 54 -20.42 10.35 41.45
CA VAL A 54 -21.52 10.44 40.45
C VAL A 54 -22.81 9.96 41.12
N ASN A 55 -23.66 10.91 41.53
CA ASN A 55 -25.08 10.72 41.76
C ASN A 55 -25.77 12.01 41.29
N ALA A 56 -26.53 11.92 40.20
CA ALA A 56 -27.62 12.82 39.86
C ALA A 56 -28.46 12.20 38.73
N ASP A 57 -29.61 11.65 39.13
CA ASP A 57 -30.94 11.72 38.54
C ASP A 57 -31.11 11.75 37.01
N LEU A 58 -31.79 10.73 36.47
CA LEU A 58 -32.96 10.90 35.58
C LEU A 58 -33.88 9.66 35.69
N GLN A 59 -35.14 9.90 36.05
CA GLN A 59 -36.21 8.89 36.12
C GLN A 59 -36.83 8.58 34.74
N PRO A 60 -37.42 7.38 34.55
CA PRO A 60 -38.24 7.06 33.38
C PRO A 60 -39.73 7.03 33.71
N GLU A 61 -40.58 7.64 32.89
CA GLU A 61 -42.01 7.34 32.94
C GLU A 61 -42.72 7.54 31.59
N ASN A 62 -43.52 6.52 31.24
CA ASN A 62 -44.74 6.48 30.41
C ASN A 62 -44.59 6.49 28.87
N ASP A 63 -45.37 5.77 28.07
CA ASP A 63 -46.17 4.53 28.11
C ASP A 63 -46.65 4.36 26.63
N PRO A 64 -46.79 3.15 26.06
CA PRO A 64 -47.11 2.97 24.64
C PRO A 64 -48.59 2.61 24.44
N SER A 65 -49.36 3.47 23.77
CA SER A 65 -50.60 3.07 23.05
C SER A 65 -51.16 4.24 22.24
N ASN A 66 -51.95 3.91 21.20
CA ASN A 66 -52.78 4.76 20.31
C ASN A 66 -52.05 5.41 19.10
N TYR A 67 -52.46 5.29 17.83
CA TYR A 67 -53.72 4.85 17.20
C TYR A 67 -53.48 4.25 15.78
N LEU A 68 -54.49 3.49 15.36
CA LEU A 68 -54.82 2.83 14.09
C LEU A 68 -54.79 3.67 12.78
N ARG A 69 -54.58 2.92 11.67
CA ARG A 69 -55.17 3.01 10.30
C ARG A 69 -55.51 4.38 9.71
N GLU A 70 -54.98 4.68 8.51
CA GLU A 70 -55.77 5.13 7.33
C GLU A 70 -55.09 4.72 5.99
N THR A 71 -55.93 4.47 4.98
CA THR A 71 -55.70 4.01 3.60
C THR A 71 -55.33 5.13 2.61
N PRO A 72 -55.00 4.85 1.33
CA PRO A 72 -54.23 5.75 0.46
C PRO A 72 -55.10 6.70 -0.37
N THR A 73 -54.55 7.89 -0.69
CA THR A 73 -55.18 8.82 -1.63
C THR A 73 -54.21 9.34 -2.70
N LYS A 74 -54.60 9.06 -3.94
CA LYS A 74 -54.39 9.68 -5.26
C LYS A 74 -53.32 10.77 -5.48
N LEU A 75 -52.65 10.59 -6.63
CA LEU A 75 -51.90 11.51 -7.49
C LEU A 75 -52.51 12.91 -7.67
N PRO A 76 -51.66 13.85 -8.11
CA PRO A 76 -51.94 14.52 -9.38
C PRO A 76 -50.79 14.42 -10.41
N GLU A 77 -51.23 14.45 -11.66
CA GLU A 77 -50.51 14.40 -12.93
C GLU A 77 -49.72 15.68 -13.24
N ASP A 78 -48.88 15.54 -14.28
CA ASP A 78 -48.30 16.56 -15.16
C ASP A 78 -47.10 17.38 -14.68
N LEU A 79 -45.93 17.02 -15.20
CA LEU A 79 -45.15 17.91 -16.08
C LEU A 79 -44.15 17.07 -16.90
N ALA A 80 -44.38 17.07 -18.21
CA ALA A 80 -43.62 16.36 -19.23
C ALA A 80 -42.15 16.82 -19.33
N ALA A 81 -41.24 15.86 -19.53
CA ALA A 81 -39.89 16.08 -20.04
C ALA A 81 -39.71 15.26 -21.34
N PRO A 82 -39.10 15.84 -22.39
CA PRO A 82 -39.01 15.20 -23.69
C PRO A 82 -37.91 14.15 -23.77
N VAL A 83 -38.24 13.12 -24.55
CA VAL A 83 -37.42 12.00 -25.04
C VAL A 83 -36.30 12.53 -25.94
N TYR A 84 -35.08 12.05 -25.73
CA TYR A 84 -34.08 11.90 -26.78
C TYR A 84 -33.61 10.44 -26.77
N GLU A 85 -33.99 9.72 -27.81
CA GLU A 85 -33.40 8.46 -28.22
C GLU A 85 -31.98 8.75 -28.71
N ASP A 86 -31.00 7.98 -28.24
CA ASP A 86 -29.72 7.84 -28.93
C ASP A 86 -29.45 6.35 -29.14
N ASP A 87 -29.45 6.00 -30.43
CA ASP A 87 -29.16 4.72 -31.03
C ASP A 87 -27.77 4.20 -30.65
N ILE A 88 -27.74 2.98 -30.12
CA ILE A 88 -26.51 2.19 -29.99
C ILE A 88 -26.27 1.50 -31.34
N GLY A 89 -25.55 2.20 -32.22
CA GLY A 89 -25.03 1.66 -33.47
C GLY A 89 -23.77 0.82 -33.25
N LEU A 90 -23.93 -0.50 -33.35
CA LEU A 90 -22.86 -1.46 -33.62
C LEU A 90 -22.21 -1.19 -34.99
N VAL A 91 -20.88 -1.03 -35.01
CA VAL A 91 -20.03 -1.16 -36.20
C VAL A 91 -18.72 -1.79 -35.68
N GLY A 92 -18.23 -2.91 -36.16
CA GLY A 92 -18.22 -3.43 -37.52
C GLY A 92 -16.76 -3.56 -37.91
N VAL A 93 -16.29 -4.81 -37.97
CA VAL A 93 -14.95 -5.20 -38.41
C VAL A 93 -14.79 -4.80 -39.87
N CYS A 94 -13.74 -4.03 -40.20
CA CYS A 94 -13.32 -3.79 -41.57
C CYS A 94 -11.79 -3.89 -41.65
N ASP A 95 -11.32 -5.01 -42.20
CA ASP A 95 -10.02 -5.11 -42.86
C ASP A 95 -10.01 -4.18 -44.07
N VAL A 96 -8.98 -3.34 -44.20
CA VAL A 96 -8.62 -2.70 -45.48
C VAL A 96 -7.11 -2.70 -45.61
N GLU A 97 -6.66 -3.35 -46.68
CA GLU A 97 -5.28 -3.44 -47.15
C GLU A 97 -4.71 -2.06 -47.48
N GLU A 98 -3.47 -1.79 -47.06
CA GLU A 98 -2.76 -0.54 -47.31
C GLU A 98 -1.85 -0.72 -48.55
N GLU A 99 -2.19 -0.06 -49.65
CA GLU A 99 -1.35 0.08 -50.85
C GLU A 99 -0.20 1.06 -50.57
N VAL A 100 1.02 0.57 -50.78
CA VAL A 100 2.27 1.32 -50.66
C VAL A 100 2.48 2.18 -51.91
N LEU A 101 2.53 3.50 -51.73
CA LEU A 101 3.03 4.44 -52.74
C LEU A 101 4.33 5.09 -52.25
N GLU A 102 5.46 4.50 -52.67
CA GLU A 102 6.79 5.11 -52.57
C GLU A 102 6.86 6.38 -53.43
N VAL A 103 7.20 7.51 -52.82
CA VAL A 103 7.70 8.68 -53.56
C VAL A 103 9.12 8.99 -53.07
N THR A 104 10.06 8.58 -53.91
CA THR A 104 11.50 8.80 -53.82
C THR A 104 11.82 10.29 -54.00
N ARG A 105 12.72 10.83 -53.17
CA ARG A 105 13.48 12.06 -53.46
C ARG A 105 14.97 11.90 -53.13
N PRO A 106 15.86 12.62 -53.83
CA PRO A 106 17.16 12.11 -54.23
C PRO A 106 18.31 12.51 -53.30
N THR A 107 19.32 11.65 -53.29
CA THR A 107 20.64 11.78 -52.67
C THR A 107 21.59 12.57 -53.56
N THR A 108 22.34 13.52 -53.00
CA THR A 108 23.71 13.96 -53.36
C THR A 108 23.97 15.28 -52.64
N THR A 109 25.16 15.69 -52.20
CA THR A 109 26.47 15.09 -51.88
C THR A 109 27.18 16.16 -51.04
N THR A 110 28.02 15.70 -50.13
CA THR A 110 28.96 16.42 -49.28
C THR A 110 29.66 17.62 -49.93
N THR A 111 29.74 18.75 -49.22
CA THR A 111 30.85 19.71 -49.37
C THR A 111 31.21 20.24 -47.99
N THR A 112 32.39 19.85 -47.54
CA THR A 112 33.07 20.33 -46.34
C THR A 112 33.48 21.77 -46.57
N THR A 113 32.99 22.70 -45.75
CA THR A 113 33.61 24.02 -45.60
C THR A 113 33.41 24.48 -44.17
N THR A 114 34.53 24.69 -43.51
CA THR A 114 34.68 25.20 -42.15
C THR A 114 34.02 26.57 -42.01
N THR A 115 33.02 26.67 -41.14
CA THR A 115 32.59 27.93 -40.53
C THR A 115 32.07 27.62 -39.14
N GLU A 116 32.53 28.38 -38.17
CA GLU A 116 32.25 28.23 -36.74
C GLU A 116 30.77 28.49 -36.47
N ASP A 117 29.95 27.44 -36.45
CA ASP A 117 28.54 27.54 -36.09
C ASP A 117 28.32 27.12 -34.63
N LEU A 118 27.75 28.07 -33.90
CA LEU A 118 27.22 28.00 -32.54
C LEU A 118 26.36 26.74 -32.35
N HIS A 119 26.98 25.69 -31.80
CA HIS A 119 26.27 24.51 -31.35
C HIS A 119 25.54 24.79 -30.02
N LEU A 120 24.22 24.59 -30.09
CA LEU A 120 23.36 23.99 -29.08
C LEU A 120 23.21 24.75 -27.75
N CYS A 121 22.01 25.30 -27.53
CA CYS A 121 21.43 25.43 -26.19
C CYS A 121 21.24 24.02 -25.59
N SER A 122 22.35 23.47 -25.11
CA SER A 122 22.37 22.39 -24.16
C SER A 122 21.87 22.91 -22.81
N ASN A 123 21.21 22.03 -22.07
CA ASN A 123 20.49 22.26 -20.81
C ASN A 123 21.37 22.82 -19.68
N ASP A 124 21.82 24.07 -19.76
CA ASP A 124 22.42 24.76 -18.63
C ASP A 124 21.41 25.76 -18.02
N ARG A 125 20.40 25.21 -17.33
CA ARG A 125 19.28 25.96 -16.76
C ARG A 125 19.63 26.63 -15.42
N THR A 126 20.85 27.10 -15.19
CA THR A 126 21.20 27.77 -13.91
C THR A 126 21.28 29.29 -14.04
N GLY A 127 20.18 30.00 -13.71
CA GLY A 127 20.16 31.47 -13.54
C GLY A 127 20.60 32.30 -14.75
N GLY A 128 20.77 31.65 -15.90
CA GLY A 128 21.39 32.19 -17.09
C GLY A 128 20.42 33.03 -17.91
N VAL A 129 21.01 33.99 -18.61
CA VAL A 129 20.37 34.67 -19.73
C VAL A 129 20.11 33.60 -20.80
N CYS A 130 18.87 33.41 -21.24
CA CYS A 130 18.54 32.58 -22.40
C CYS A 130 18.01 33.47 -23.54
N VAL A 131 18.42 33.13 -24.75
CA VAL A 131 17.90 33.75 -25.97
C VAL A 131 16.84 32.82 -26.53
N VAL A 132 15.64 33.35 -26.76
CA VAL A 132 14.50 32.58 -27.29
C VAL A 132 14.01 33.23 -28.58
N ASP A 133 13.63 32.42 -29.57
CA ASP A 133 13.13 32.90 -30.85
C ASP A 133 11.72 32.37 -31.13
N GLY A 134 10.78 33.28 -31.38
CA GLY A 134 9.43 32.94 -31.81
C GLY A 134 9.37 32.18 -33.14
N GLY A 135 10.38 32.34 -34.01
CA GLY A 135 10.48 31.64 -35.29
C GLY A 135 10.66 30.12 -35.16
N GLU A 136 11.19 29.65 -34.02
CA GLU A 136 11.33 28.22 -33.72
C GLU A 136 9.99 27.56 -33.38
N ILE A 137 9.00 28.35 -32.98
CA ILE A 137 7.65 27.89 -32.67
C ILE A 137 6.87 27.90 -33.99
N GLY A 138 6.92 26.79 -34.73
CA GLY A 138 6.39 26.66 -36.09
C GLY A 138 5.05 27.38 -36.31
N GLY A 139 5.06 28.40 -37.17
CA GLY A 139 3.88 29.19 -37.54
C GLY A 139 3.65 30.47 -36.73
N ASP A 140 4.54 30.84 -35.81
CA ASP A 140 4.49 32.14 -35.10
C ASP A 140 5.40 33.20 -35.75
N VAL A 141 5.30 34.45 -35.27
CA VAL A 141 6.08 35.58 -35.80
C VAL A 141 7.53 35.49 -35.30
N PRO A 142 8.54 35.53 -36.20
CA PRO A 142 9.95 35.48 -35.81
C PRO A 142 10.31 36.73 -35.01
N ALA A 143 10.68 36.53 -33.75
CA ALA A 143 11.10 37.58 -32.83
C ALA A 143 11.98 36.98 -31.74
N THR A 144 13.15 37.57 -31.57
CA THR A 144 14.14 37.12 -30.60
C THR A 144 14.01 37.93 -29.31
N PHE A 145 13.99 37.24 -28.18
CA PHE A 145 13.96 37.84 -26.84
C PHE A 145 15.13 37.33 -26.01
N ILE A 146 15.69 38.24 -25.21
CA ILE A 146 16.69 37.91 -24.21
C ILE A 146 15.97 37.83 -22.87
N VAL A 147 15.83 36.62 -22.33
CA VAL A 147 15.14 36.35 -21.08
C VAL A 147 16.16 36.07 -19.99
N SER A 148 16.02 36.69 -18.82
CA SER A 148 16.91 36.44 -17.69
C SER A 148 16.13 36.33 -16.37
N GLY A 149 16.80 35.85 -15.31
CA GLY A 149 16.16 35.64 -14.01
C GLY A 149 15.15 34.49 -13.96
N LEU A 150 15.23 33.55 -14.90
CA LEU A 150 14.51 32.27 -14.85
C LEU A 150 15.12 31.36 -13.79
N ARG A 151 14.26 30.58 -13.14
CA ARG A 151 14.69 29.46 -12.30
C ARG A 151 14.79 28.21 -13.17
N HIS A 152 15.63 27.25 -12.76
CA HIS A 152 15.91 26.05 -13.55
C HIS A 152 14.66 25.20 -13.91
N TYR A 153 13.61 25.31 -13.11
CA TYR A 153 12.33 24.61 -13.26
C TYR A 153 11.25 25.46 -13.97
N GLU A 154 11.57 26.65 -14.47
CA GLU A 154 10.60 27.55 -15.10
C GLU A 154 10.76 27.60 -16.63
N CYS A 155 9.64 27.70 -17.33
CA CYS A 155 9.57 27.96 -18.76
C CYS A 155 9.28 29.45 -19.05
N PRO A 156 9.95 30.08 -20.02
CA PRO A 156 9.74 31.49 -20.36
C PRO A 156 8.45 31.79 -21.14
N VAL A 157 7.87 32.95 -20.85
CA VAL A 157 6.87 33.64 -21.68
C VAL A 157 7.23 35.11 -21.77
N MET A 158 7.42 35.64 -22.98
CA MET A 158 7.80 37.04 -23.19
C MET A 158 7.37 37.52 -24.57
N GLY A 159 6.57 38.59 -24.62
CA GLY A 159 6.10 39.16 -25.89
C GLY A 159 5.33 38.12 -26.70
N MET A 160 5.83 37.79 -27.89
CA MET A 160 5.23 36.77 -28.76
C MET A 160 5.64 35.34 -28.39
N TYR A 161 6.74 35.17 -27.67
CA TYR A 161 7.29 33.87 -27.34
C TYR A 161 6.57 33.24 -26.14
N VAL A 162 6.05 32.03 -26.33
CA VAL A 162 5.55 31.16 -25.26
C VAL A 162 6.25 29.83 -25.41
N HIS A 163 6.99 29.41 -24.39
CA HIS A 163 7.75 28.16 -24.46
C HIS A 163 6.84 26.98 -24.88
N PRO A 164 7.26 26.11 -25.83
CA PRO A 164 6.42 25.03 -26.37
C PRO A 164 5.85 24.06 -25.33
N ASP A 165 6.55 23.88 -24.21
CA ASP A 165 6.09 23.04 -23.10
C ASP A 165 4.96 23.66 -22.27
N ILE A 166 4.60 24.93 -22.51
CA ILE A 166 3.47 25.57 -21.86
C ILE A 166 2.21 25.27 -22.67
N VAL A 167 1.48 24.25 -22.22
CA VAL A 167 0.34 23.69 -22.95
C VAL A 167 -0.97 23.85 -22.17
N PRO A 168 -2.06 24.29 -22.81
CA PRO A 168 -3.38 24.33 -22.17
C PRO A 168 -3.83 22.97 -21.66
N GLY A 169 -4.55 22.98 -20.54
CA GLY A 169 -5.07 21.83 -19.80
C GLY A 169 -4.22 21.41 -18.61
N PHE A 170 -2.99 21.92 -18.47
CA PHE A 170 -2.11 21.67 -17.32
C PHE A 170 -2.12 22.85 -16.34
N SER A 171 -1.77 22.58 -15.09
CA SER A 171 -1.69 23.61 -14.04
C SER A 171 -0.29 24.21 -13.92
N TYR A 172 -0.23 25.54 -13.79
CA TYR A 172 1.02 26.27 -13.64
C TYR A 172 0.95 27.32 -12.54
N LYS A 173 2.07 27.59 -11.87
CA LYS A 173 2.29 28.84 -11.13
C LYS A 173 3.08 29.80 -11.99
N VAL A 174 2.68 31.07 -11.96
CA VAL A 174 3.28 32.12 -12.81
C VAL A 174 3.95 33.17 -11.93
N ARG A 175 5.20 33.49 -12.27
CA ARG A 175 6.02 34.51 -11.60
C ARG A 175 6.43 35.58 -12.59
N GLN A 176 6.44 36.85 -12.16
CA GLN A 176 7.07 37.91 -12.94
C GLN A 176 8.60 37.78 -12.86
N LEU A 177 9.27 37.79 -14.02
CA LEU A 177 10.73 37.74 -14.04
C LEU A 177 11.33 39.00 -13.41
N HIS A 178 12.51 38.82 -12.81
CA HIS A 178 13.17 39.82 -11.94
C HIS A 178 12.34 40.29 -10.74
N SER A 179 11.33 39.53 -10.35
CA SER A 179 10.51 39.79 -9.18
C SER A 179 10.24 38.51 -8.39
N THR A 180 9.93 38.69 -7.11
CA THR A 180 9.34 37.65 -6.25
C THR A 180 7.81 37.60 -6.39
N ARG A 181 7.23 38.54 -7.15
CA ARG A 181 5.78 38.64 -7.35
C ARG A 181 5.25 37.46 -8.15
N MET A 182 4.41 36.68 -7.49
CA MET A 182 3.61 35.62 -8.11
C MET A 182 2.27 36.20 -8.58
N LEU A 183 1.81 35.78 -9.76
CA LEU A 183 0.44 36.07 -10.18
C LEU A 183 -0.54 35.19 -9.39
N PHE A 184 -1.82 35.57 -9.42
CA PHE A 184 -2.94 34.81 -8.83
C PHE A 184 -2.74 34.42 -7.35
N LYS A 185 -2.08 35.29 -6.58
CA LYS A 185 -1.73 35.07 -5.17
C LYS A 185 -0.88 33.80 -4.95
N GLY A 186 -0.10 33.39 -5.96
CA GLY A 186 0.76 32.21 -5.90
C GLY A 186 0.04 30.87 -6.08
N ARG A 187 -1.27 30.88 -6.38
CA ARG A 187 -2.03 29.66 -6.71
C ARG A 187 -1.51 29.07 -8.03
N SER A 188 -1.43 27.74 -8.11
CA SER A 188 -1.37 27.05 -9.39
C SER A 188 -2.77 26.99 -9.98
N LEU A 189 -2.91 27.39 -11.25
CA LEU A 189 -4.19 27.34 -11.96
C LEU A 189 -4.03 26.57 -13.26
N VAL A 190 -5.10 25.91 -13.70
CA VAL A 190 -5.15 25.23 -15.00
C VAL A 190 -5.14 26.29 -16.10
N LEU A 191 -4.17 26.20 -17.01
CA LEU A 191 -4.10 27.02 -18.21
C LEU A 191 -5.22 26.60 -19.17
N GLU A 192 -6.11 27.51 -19.52
CA GLU A 192 -7.26 27.23 -20.38
C GLU A 192 -6.95 27.52 -21.84
N SER A 193 -6.29 28.64 -22.12
CA SER A 193 -5.95 29.03 -23.49
C SER A 193 -4.78 29.99 -23.56
N ILE A 194 -4.11 29.98 -24.71
CA ILE A 194 -3.11 30.97 -25.12
C ILE A 194 -3.66 31.62 -26.40
N GLY A 195 -3.90 32.93 -26.35
CA GLY A 195 -4.39 33.72 -27.47
C GLY A 195 -3.37 33.89 -28.59
N ARG A 196 -3.83 34.32 -29.77
CA ARG A 196 -2.97 34.66 -30.92
C ARG A 196 -2.64 36.17 -30.92
N GLY A 197 -1.67 36.59 -31.72
CA GLY A 197 -1.26 37.98 -31.89
C GLY A 197 0.11 38.32 -31.29
N TYR A 198 0.44 39.63 -31.25
CA TYR A 198 1.72 40.16 -30.77
C TYR A 198 1.86 40.04 -29.24
N GLY A 199 0.83 40.46 -28.50
CA GLY A 199 0.65 40.09 -27.09
C GLY A 199 -0.23 38.85 -27.01
N LYS A 200 0.27 37.75 -26.44
CA LYS A 200 -0.53 36.53 -26.24
C LYS A 200 -1.35 36.72 -24.97
N ARG A 201 -2.69 36.64 -25.09
CA ARG A 201 -3.57 36.58 -23.92
C ARG A 201 -3.46 35.20 -23.29
N VAL A 202 -2.87 35.11 -22.12
CA VAL A 202 -2.77 33.85 -21.36
C VAL A 202 -3.93 33.79 -20.38
N THR A 203 -4.82 32.82 -20.55
CA THR A 203 -6.06 32.69 -19.75
C THR A 203 -6.05 31.39 -18.96
N PHE A 204 -6.26 31.49 -17.65
CA PHE A 204 -6.40 30.39 -16.72
C PHE A 204 -7.85 30.20 -16.30
N VAL A 205 -8.20 29.02 -15.81
CA VAL A 205 -9.54 28.72 -15.31
C VAL A 205 -9.95 29.74 -14.24
N GLY A 206 -11.12 30.34 -14.45
CA GLY A 206 -11.74 31.31 -13.55
C GLY A 206 -12.51 30.66 -12.41
N ASP A 207 -12.73 31.43 -11.35
CA ASP A 207 -13.57 31.00 -10.21
C ASP A 207 -15.08 31.15 -10.51
N SER A 208 -15.48 31.83 -11.60
CA SER A 208 -16.88 31.99 -12.02
C SER A 208 -17.06 31.88 -13.54
N PHE A 209 -18.25 31.46 -13.99
CA PHE A 209 -18.57 31.32 -15.42
C PHE A 209 -18.67 32.66 -16.17
N ASN A 210 -19.18 33.71 -15.51
CA ASN A 210 -19.50 34.98 -16.18
C ASN A 210 -18.39 36.03 -16.06
N THR A 211 -17.46 35.86 -15.12
CA THR A 211 -16.32 36.78 -14.93
C THR A 211 -15.05 35.98 -14.64
N ASN A 212 -14.04 36.16 -15.49
CA ASN A 212 -12.74 35.53 -15.30
C ASN A 212 -11.65 36.60 -15.25
N ALA A 213 -11.11 36.85 -14.06
CA ALA A 213 -9.98 37.75 -13.83
C ALA A 213 -8.62 37.04 -13.91
N ASN A 214 -8.60 35.72 -14.14
CA ASN A 214 -7.39 34.91 -14.16
C ASN A 214 -6.72 34.92 -15.55
N TYR A 215 -6.42 36.10 -16.08
CA TYR A 215 -5.68 36.25 -17.34
C TYR A 215 -4.70 37.41 -17.29
N PHE A 216 -3.73 37.40 -18.20
CA PHE A 216 -2.82 38.52 -18.45
C PHE A 216 -2.32 38.49 -19.90
N TRP A 217 -1.61 39.52 -20.33
CA TRP A 217 -0.94 39.55 -21.63
C TRP A 217 0.57 39.35 -21.46
N SER A 218 1.15 38.49 -22.29
CA SER A 218 2.57 38.10 -22.24
C SER A 218 3.57 39.25 -22.40
N ASP A 219 3.11 40.42 -22.86
CA ASP A 219 3.87 41.66 -23.04
C ASP A 219 3.60 42.73 -21.97
N THR A 220 2.64 42.49 -21.06
CA THR A 220 2.32 43.46 -19.98
C THR A 220 3.50 43.70 -19.04
N HIS A 221 4.36 42.69 -18.86
CA HIS A 221 5.60 42.81 -18.10
C HIS A 221 6.78 42.71 -19.06
N THR A 222 7.54 43.79 -19.20
CA THR A 222 8.61 43.92 -20.21
C THR A 222 9.74 42.93 -20.04
N GLN A 223 9.89 42.33 -18.86
CA GLN A 223 10.90 41.30 -18.59
C GLN A 223 10.37 39.87 -18.76
N GLY A 224 9.08 39.70 -19.04
CA GLY A 224 8.45 38.39 -19.20
C GLY A 224 8.08 37.66 -17.91
N TYR A 225 7.68 36.40 -18.06
CA TYR A 225 7.13 35.56 -17.00
C TYR A 225 7.79 34.19 -16.97
N GLY A 226 7.96 33.64 -15.77
CA GLY A 226 8.37 32.26 -15.55
C GLY A 226 7.18 31.38 -15.18
N PHE A 227 6.98 30.29 -15.91
CA PHE A 227 5.93 29.30 -15.67
C PHE A 227 6.53 28.07 -15.02
N SER A 228 6.01 27.67 -13.86
CA SER A 228 6.38 26.43 -13.19
C SER A 228 5.22 25.45 -13.19
N ILE A 229 5.45 24.22 -13.65
CA ILE A 229 4.43 23.18 -13.72
C ILE A 229 3.98 22.78 -12.30
N ALA A 230 2.70 22.42 -12.17
CA ALA A 230 2.14 21.89 -10.93
C ALA A 230 1.24 20.69 -11.23
N LEU A 231 1.81 19.48 -11.21
CA LEU A 231 1.07 18.24 -11.44
C LEU A 231 0.44 17.71 -10.14
N VAL A 232 1.16 17.83 -9.02
CA VAL A 232 0.71 17.38 -7.70
C VAL A 232 0.35 18.58 -6.80
N HIS A 233 -0.73 18.48 -6.04
CA HIS A 233 -1.23 19.54 -5.16
C HIS A 233 -1.34 19.06 -3.70
N GLN A 234 -1.39 20.03 -2.78
CA GLN A 234 -1.71 19.74 -1.39
C GLN A 234 -3.14 19.17 -1.29
N GLY A 235 -3.29 18.10 -0.51
CA GLY A 235 -4.56 17.40 -0.35
C GLY A 235 -4.78 16.26 -1.35
N ASP A 236 -3.94 16.12 -2.38
CA ASP A 236 -3.99 14.98 -3.30
C ASP A 236 -3.78 13.68 -2.51
N ASN A 237 -4.57 12.66 -2.82
CA ASN A 237 -4.53 11.37 -2.16
C ASN A 237 -4.04 10.30 -3.13
N PHE A 238 -3.29 9.35 -2.60
CA PHE A 238 -2.62 8.29 -3.35
C PHE A 238 -2.74 6.95 -2.66
N THR A 239 -2.69 5.92 -3.49
CA THR A 239 -2.55 4.53 -3.10
C THR A 239 -1.10 4.12 -3.34
N ILE A 240 -0.38 3.67 -2.29
CA ILE A 240 1.02 3.23 -2.40
C ILE A 240 1.05 1.75 -2.78
N MET A 241 1.78 1.44 -3.84
CA MET A 241 1.99 0.09 -4.35
C MET A 241 3.47 -0.29 -4.27
N ASP A 242 3.74 -1.54 -3.90
CA ASP A 242 5.09 -2.12 -3.93
C ASP A 242 5.51 -2.50 -5.37
N ALA A 243 6.73 -3.05 -5.52
CA ALA A 243 7.27 -3.46 -6.80
C ALA A 243 6.48 -4.60 -7.50
N ASN A 244 5.65 -5.33 -6.74
CA ASN A 244 4.78 -6.38 -7.27
C ASN A 244 3.36 -5.87 -7.58
N ASN A 245 3.16 -4.54 -7.55
CA ASN A 245 1.87 -3.89 -7.68
C ASN A 245 0.86 -4.26 -6.58
N PHE A 246 1.33 -4.59 -5.37
CA PHE A 246 0.45 -4.77 -4.22
C PHE A 246 0.25 -3.46 -3.46
N THR A 247 -1.00 -3.15 -3.11
CA THR A 247 -1.29 -1.99 -2.27
C THR A 247 -0.85 -2.22 -0.83
N VAL A 248 0.00 -1.33 -0.32
CA VAL A 248 0.57 -1.45 1.03
C VAL A 248 0.19 -0.31 1.97
N ALA A 249 -0.24 0.84 1.43
CA ALA A 249 -0.54 2.03 2.22
C ALA A 249 -1.39 3.03 1.42
N THR A 250 -1.90 4.05 2.12
CA THR A 250 -2.42 5.29 1.52
C THR A 250 -1.53 6.47 1.88
N ALA A 251 -1.42 7.45 0.99
CA ALA A 251 -0.73 8.71 1.24
C ALA A 251 -1.63 9.91 0.92
N GLN A 252 -1.63 10.90 1.80
CA GLN A 252 -2.19 12.22 1.50
C GLN A 252 -1.08 13.26 1.50
N VAL A 253 -1.01 14.08 0.45
CA VAL A 253 -0.02 15.16 0.34
C VAL A 253 -0.33 16.24 1.35
N ASN A 254 0.52 16.36 2.37
CA ASN A 254 0.43 17.41 3.36
C ASN A 254 1.06 18.71 2.85
N LYS A 255 2.19 18.62 2.13
CA LYS A 255 2.90 19.78 1.58
C LYS A 255 3.73 19.37 0.37
N VAL A 256 3.78 20.21 -0.66
CA VAL A 256 4.79 20.12 -1.73
C VAL A 256 6.06 20.81 -1.23
N THR A 257 7.17 20.08 -1.12
CA THR A 257 8.40 20.55 -0.44
C THR A 257 9.31 21.34 -1.37
N GLU A 258 9.30 21.02 -2.66
CA GLU A 258 10.17 21.60 -3.68
C GLU A 258 9.32 21.98 -4.92
N PRO A 259 9.74 22.96 -5.73
CA PRO A 259 9.15 23.20 -7.06
C PRO A 259 9.17 21.93 -7.90
N GLN A 260 8.14 21.72 -8.72
CA GLN A 260 8.09 20.55 -9.60
C GLN A 260 8.84 20.87 -10.89
N GLU A 261 9.78 20.02 -11.25
CA GLU A 261 10.64 20.21 -12.41
C GLU A 261 10.19 19.28 -13.53
N GLU A 262 9.80 19.86 -14.67
CA GLU A 262 9.43 19.07 -15.85
C GLU A 262 10.66 18.35 -16.42
N VAL A 263 10.55 17.03 -16.57
CA VAL A 263 11.63 16.14 -17.05
C VAL A 263 11.37 15.66 -18.46
N GLU A 264 10.09 15.48 -18.82
CA GLU A 264 9.71 14.94 -20.12
C GLU A 264 8.34 15.48 -20.55
N HIS A 265 8.22 15.76 -21.83
CA HIS A 265 7.00 16.12 -22.54
C HIS A 265 6.92 15.31 -23.81
N THR A 266 5.87 14.51 -23.96
CA THR A 266 5.61 13.77 -25.20
C THR A 266 4.18 14.01 -25.68
N VAL A 267 4.03 14.06 -27.00
CA VAL A 267 2.74 14.10 -27.67
C VAL A 267 2.63 12.84 -28.52
N ASN A 268 1.65 11.98 -28.23
CA ASN A 268 1.49 10.74 -28.96
C ASN A 268 0.75 10.96 -30.30
N SER A 269 0.69 9.92 -31.15
CA SER A 269 0.02 9.96 -32.46
C SER A 269 -1.46 10.31 -32.39
N LEU A 270 -2.10 10.01 -31.25
CA LEU A 270 -3.50 10.35 -30.99
C LEU A 270 -3.69 11.80 -30.49
N GLY A 271 -2.62 12.59 -30.38
CA GLY A 271 -2.64 13.97 -29.90
C GLY A 271 -2.85 14.12 -28.39
N CYS A 272 -2.68 13.04 -27.62
CA CYS A 272 -2.63 13.10 -26.16
C CYS A 272 -1.25 13.59 -25.72
N VAL A 273 -1.25 14.45 -24.70
CA VAL A 273 -0.02 15.02 -24.13
C VAL A 273 0.28 14.33 -22.81
N GLU A 274 1.48 13.77 -22.67
CA GLU A 274 2.01 13.27 -21.41
C GLU A 274 3.12 14.20 -20.92
N LYS A 275 3.04 14.55 -19.62
CA LYS A 275 4.10 15.28 -18.93
C LYS A 275 4.57 14.50 -17.72
N LYS A 276 5.90 14.49 -17.54
CA LYS A 276 6.56 13.94 -16.36
C LYS A 276 7.28 15.05 -15.61
N ALA A 277 7.10 15.10 -14.30
CA ALA A 277 7.77 16.08 -13.45
C ALA A 277 8.38 15.43 -12.21
N ARG A 278 9.60 15.81 -11.83
CA ARG A 278 10.18 15.44 -10.52
C ARG A 278 9.43 16.17 -9.43
N VAL A 279 9.09 15.44 -8.37
CA VAL A 279 8.34 15.97 -7.24
C VAL A 279 8.99 15.60 -5.92
N GLY A 280 8.97 16.55 -4.98
CA GLY A 280 9.26 16.36 -3.57
C GLY A 280 8.04 16.72 -2.74
N LEU A 281 7.55 15.76 -1.95
CA LEU A 281 6.28 15.84 -1.24
C LEU A 281 6.50 15.44 0.22
N LEU A 282 5.79 16.08 1.14
CA LEU A 282 5.64 15.62 2.51
C LEU A 282 4.23 15.03 2.62
N CYS A 283 4.15 13.74 2.90
CA CYS A 283 2.90 12.98 2.87
C CYS A 283 2.56 12.39 4.25
N LYS A 284 1.28 12.40 4.59
CA LYS A 284 0.72 11.59 5.68
C LYS A 284 0.48 10.19 5.13
N VAL A 285 1.32 9.23 5.51
CA VAL A 285 1.31 7.85 5.04
C VAL A 285 0.70 6.94 6.10
N SER A 286 -0.28 6.12 5.71
CA SER A 286 -0.92 5.13 6.58
C SER A 286 -0.73 3.74 5.98
N TYR A 287 0.16 2.95 6.56
CA TYR A 287 0.42 1.58 6.12
C TYR A 287 -0.72 0.65 6.54
N PHE A 288 -0.96 -0.37 5.72
CA PHE A 288 -1.97 -1.41 5.97
C PHE A 288 -1.44 -2.54 6.85
N ASP A 289 -0.14 -2.63 7.06
CA ASP A 289 0.48 -3.60 7.97
C ASP A 289 0.27 -3.20 9.44
N SER A 290 0.02 -4.21 10.27
CA SER A 290 -0.21 -4.11 11.71
C SER A 290 1.00 -3.54 12.46
N ALA A 291 2.22 -3.78 11.97
CA ALA A 291 3.44 -3.29 12.60
C ALA A 291 3.67 -1.76 12.44
N ARG A 292 3.05 -1.12 11.44
CA ARG A 292 3.25 0.30 11.10
C ARG A 292 1.96 1.13 11.21
N GLN A 293 1.00 0.70 12.03
CA GLN A 293 -0.38 1.23 12.10
C GLN A 293 -0.53 2.75 12.33
N GLN A 294 0.49 3.44 12.83
CA GLN A 294 0.42 4.89 13.03
C GLN A 294 0.52 5.64 11.70
N VAL A 295 -0.10 6.82 11.62
CA VAL A 295 0.12 7.74 10.48
C VAL A 295 1.52 8.32 10.59
N HIS A 296 2.33 8.11 9.55
CA HIS A 296 3.70 8.62 9.46
C HIS A 296 3.73 9.86 8.56
N LEU A 297 4.46 10.89 8.96
CA LEU A 297 4.71 12.05 8.11
C LEU A 297 6.06 11.85 7.40
N LEU A 298 6.01 11.38 6.15
CA LEU A 298 7.19 10.94 5.40
C LEU A 298 7.44 11.82 4.18
N LEU A 299 8.72 12.01 3.87
CA LEU A 299 9.13 12.61 2.60
C LEU A 299 8.95 11.58 1.48
N VAL A 300 8.29 12.00 0.40
CA VAL A 300 8.10 11.23 -0.81
C VAL A 300 8.76 11.97 -1.97
N LYS A 301 9.69 11.30 -2.66
CA LYS A 301 10.32 11.82 -3.89
C LYS A 301 10.04 10.86 -5.03
N GLY A 302 9.78 11.36 -6.23
CA GLY A 302 9.55 10.53 -7.40
C GLY A 302 9.29 11.35 -8.66
N THR A 303 8.83 10.68 -9.71
CA THR A 303 8.45 11.29 -10.98
C THR A 303 6.95 11.17 -11.18
N ALA A 304 6.24 12.31 -11.17
CA ALA A 304 4.80 12.39 -11.37
C ALA A 304 4.46 12.35 -12.87
N HIS A 305 3.48 11.53 -13.26
CA HIS A 305 3.01 11.37 -14.62
C HIS A 305 1.58 11.89 -14.76
N ALA A 306 1.38 12.89 -15.61
CA ALA A 306 0.07 13.44 -15.92
C ALA A 306 -0.22 13.34 -17.43
N VAL A 307 -1.47 13.00 -17.76
CA VAL A 307 -1.90 12.80 -19.14
C VAL A 307 -3.09 13.70 -19.44
N LYS A 308 -3.05 14.37 -20.59
CA LYS A 308 -4.14 15.14 -21.16
C LYS A 308 -4.60 14.50 -22.47
N ALA A 309 -5.88 14.14 -22.56
CA ALA A 309 -6.47 13.63 -23.79
C ALA A 309 -6.53 14.71 -24.89
N LYS A 310 -6.63 14.32 -26.16
CA LYS A 310 -6.85 15.28 -27.26
C LYS A 310 -8.16 16.05 -27.06
N GLY A 311 -8.10 17.37 -27.20
CA GLY A 311 -9.24 18.26 -27.05
C GLY A 311 -8.86 19.62 -26.48
N SER A 312 -9.61 20.66 -26.86
CA SER A 312 -9.38 22.04 -26.38
C SER A 312 -9.83 22.25 -24.94
N ARG A 313 -10.83 21.47 -24.47
CA ARG A 313 -11.37 21.55 -23.11
C ARG A 313 -10.88 20.45 -22.17
N SER A 314 -10.07 19.51 -22.66
CA SER A 314 -9.55 18.43 -21.83
C SER A 314 -8.53 18.97 -20.83
N ARG A 315 -8.63 18.50 -19.59
CA ARG A 315 -7.68 18.82 -18.52
C ARG A 315 -6.73 17.64 -18.34
N ALA A 316 -5.50 17.95 -17.96
CA ALA A 316 -4.54 16.95 -17.56
C ALA A 316 -5.02 16.26 -16.27
N VAL A 317 -4.87 14.96 -16.23
CA VAL A 317 -5.17 14.14 -15.05
C VAL A 317 -3.87 13.50 -14.59
N LEU A 318 -3.51 13.73 -13.33
CA LEU A 318 -2.42 13.02 -12.68
C LEU A 318 -2.79 11.52 -12.59
N LYS A 319 -1.91 10.65 -13.06
CA LYS A 319 -2.16 9.19 -13.06
C LYS A 319 -1.43 8.50 -11.94
N LYS A 320 -0.13 8.78 -11.80
CA LYS A 320 0.74 8.12 -10.83
C LYS A 320 2.01 8.91 -10.59
N ILE A 321 2.75 8.53 -9.56
CA ILE A 321 4.13 8.90 -9.31
C ILE A 321 4.92 7.60 -9.27
N VAL A 322 5.96 7.50 -10.10
CA VAL A 322 6.82 6.30 -10.22
C VAL A 322 8.22 6.59 -9.68
N ASP A 323 9.02 5.54 -9.57
CA ASP A 323 10.39 5.57 -9.03
C ASP A 323 10.42 6.25 -7.65
N CYS A 324 9.40 5.97 -6.84
CA CYS A 324 9.20 6.68 -5.59
C CYS A 324 10.14 6.17 -4.49
N CYS A 325 10.70 7.12 -3.77
CA CYS A 325 11.25 6.93 -2.43
C CYS A 325 10.19 7.40 -1.43
N VAL A 326 9.79 6.56 -0.48
CA VAL A 326 8.88 6.89 0.62
C VAL A 326 9.68 6.75 1.92
N GLY A 327 10.04 7.88 2.53
CA GLY A 327 11.07 7.91 3.56
C GLY A 327 12.42 7.51 2.96
N GLU A 328 13.04 6.47 3.52
CA GLU A 328 14.31 5.91 3.04
C GLU A 328 14.10 4.72 2.08
N GLU A 329 12.88 4.20 1.98
CA GLU A 329 12.56 3.00 1.18
C GLU A 329 12.31 3.39 -0.28
N ARG A 330 12.88 2.63 -1.23
CA ARG A 330 12.74 2.86 -2.68
C ARG A 330 11.87 1.78 -3.34
N GLY A 331 11.45 2.06 -4.58
CA GLY A 331 10.77 1.09 -5.44
C GLY A 331 9.24 1.13 -5.32
N TRP A 332 8.70 2.23 -4.79
CA TRP A 332 7.26 2.40 -4.65
C TRP A 332 6.65 3.06 -5.88
N THR A 333 5.37 2.80 -6.10
CA THR A 333 4.53 3.55 -7.05
C THR A 333 3.34 4.14 -6.29
N LEU A 334 3.06 5.42 -6.47
CA LEU A 334 1.90 6.09 -5.90
C LEU A 334 0.87 6.29 -7.01
N VAL A 335 -0.24 5.56 -6.97
CA VAL A 335 -1.33 5.74 -7.93
C VAL A 335 -2.27 6.84 -7.44
N ALA A 336 -2.63 7.77 -8.32
CA ALA A 336 -3.47 8.90 -7.96
C ALA A 336 -4.89 8.42 -7.62
N GLY A 337 -5.44 8.96 -6.53
CA GLY A 337 -6.67 8.49 -5.92
C GLY A 337 -6.43 7.51 -4.79
N THR A 338 -7.38 7.47 -3.87
CA THR A 338 -7.49 6.40 -2.88
C THR A 338 -8.54 5.43 -3.38
N ASP A 339 -8.12 4.44 -4.16
CA ASP A 339 -8.92 3.24 -4.35
C ASP A 339 -8.82 2.45 -3.06
N ASN A 340 -9.60 2.95 -2.08
CA ASN A 340 -9.69 2.35 -0.79
C ASN A 340 -10.30 0.97 -1.00
N VAL A 341 -9.48 -0.02 -0.64
CA VAL A 341 -9.86 -1.37 -0.28
C VAL A 341 -9.43 -2.43 -1.30
N ARG A 342 -8.53 -3.34 -0.88
CA ARG A 342 -8.15 -4.55 -1.63
C ARG A 342 -9.41 -5.29 -2.06
N VAL A 343 -9.59 -5.44 -3.37
CA VAL A 343 -10.71 -6.17 -3.96
C VAL A 343 -10.25 -7.59 -4.30
N SER A 344 -10.87 -8.58 -3.67
CA SER A 344 -10.68 -9.99 -3.99
C SER A 344 -11.90 -10.50 -4.75
N VAL A 345 -11.71 -10.90 -6.01
CA VAL A 345 -12.75 -11.52 -6.82
C VAL A 345 -12.70 -13.03 -6.63
N VAL A 346 -13.82 -13.62 -6.19
CA VAL A 346 -13.96 -15.05 -5.94
C VAL A 346 -15.13 -15.62 -6.71
N SER A 347 -15.03 -16.89 -7.11
CA SER A 347 -16.08 -17.59 -7.85
C SER A 347 -16.35 -18.94 -7.21
N GLY A 348 -17.63 -19.27 -7.00
CA GLY A 348 -18.03 -20.60 -6.53
C GLY A 348 -17.61 -21.73 -7.48
N GLU A 349 -17.46 -21.42 -8.77
CA GLU A 349 -16.96 -22.38 -9.78
C GLU A 349 -15.56 -22.90 -9.42
N ASN A 350 -14.70 -22.05 -8.85
CA ASN A 350 -13.32 -22.42 -8.49
C ASN A 350 -13.25 -23.43 -7.33
N ILE A 351 -14.35 -23.62 -6.61
CA ILE A 351 -14.47 -24.55 -5.48
C ILE A 351 -15.50 -25.65 -5.75
N ASN A 352 -15.94 -25.81 -7.01
CA ASN A 352 -16.99 -26.74 -7.42
C ASN A 352 -18.32 -26.54 -6.66
N ASP A 353 -18.68 -25.29 -6.34
CA ASP A 353 -19.98 -24.88 -5.79
C ASP A 353 -20.76 -24.07 -6.85
N VAL A 354 -21.92 -23.51 -6.48
CA VAL A 354 -22.76 -22.68 -7.36
C VAL A 354 -21.91 -21.56 -7.99
N PRO A 355 -21.90 -21.38 -9.34
CA PRO A 355 -20.97 -20.51 -10.08
C PRO A 355 -21.32 -19.01 -9.95
N THR A 356 -21.50 -18.54 -8.72
CA THR A 356 -21.72 -17.12 -8.39
C THR A 356 -20.37 -16.45 -8.20
N LYS A 357 -20.22 -15.25 -8.76
CA LYS A 357 -19.02 -14.42 -8.62
C LYS A 357 -19.27 -13.31 -7.62
N TYR A 358 -18.31 -13.10 -6.72
CA TYR A 358 -18.36 -12.05 -5.72
C TYR A 358 -17.10 -11.21 -5.74
N SER A 359 -17.23 -9.96 -5.34
CA SER A 359 -16.12 -9.02 -5.15
C SER A 359 -16.09 -8.62 -3.69
N ILE A 360 -15.08 -9.06 -2.95
CA ILE A 360 -14.90 -8.73 -1.53
C ILE A 360 -13.93 -7.57 -1.39
N LYS A 361 -14.33 -6.53 -0.66
CA LYS A 361 -13.44 -5.42 -0.30
C LYS A 361 -12.99 -5.59 1.15
N GLY A 362 -11.68 -5.59 1.41
CA GLY A 362 -11.14 -5.26 2.74
C GLY A 362 -10.41 -6.37 3.44
N LEU A 363 -10.14 -7.46 2.74
CA LEU A 363 -9.38 -8.59 3.27
C LEU A 363 -7.92 -8.25 3.48
N LEU A 364 -7.39 -8.62 4.64
CA LEU A 364 -5.96 -8.58 4.92
C LEU A 364 -5.22 -9.67 4.13
N PRO A 365 -3.93 -9.52 3.82
CA PRO A 365 -3.17 -10.48 2.99
C PRO A 365 -3.27 -11.94 3.44
N HIS A 366 -3.33 -12.18 4.75
CA HIS A 366 -3.37 -13.50 5.36
C HIS A 366 -4.80 -14.07 5.52
N GLU A 367 -5.84 -13.30 5.22
CA GLU A 367 -7.22 -13.71 5.43
C GLU A 367 -7.77 -14.53 4.27
N LEU A 368 -8.58 -15.53 4.63
CA LEU A 368 -9.29 -16.40 3.70
C LEU A 368 -10.72 -15.85 3.46
N PRO A 369 -11.14 -15.66 2.19
CA PRO A 369 -12.45 -15.09 1.85
C PRO A 369 -13.65 -16.01 2.13
N VAL A 370 -14.72 -15.43 2.67
CA VAL A 370 -16.06 -16.05 2.78
C VAL A 370 -17.15 -15.03 2.42
N ILE A 371 -18.01 -15.34 1.45
CA ILE A 371 -19.13 -14.47 1.04
C ILE A 371 -20.20 -15.27 0.28
N GLY A 372 -21.48 -15.06 0.63
CA GLY A 372 -22.58 -15.70 -0.08
C GLY A 372 -22.42 -17.22 -0.16
N THR A 373 -22.41 -17.77 -1.37
CA THR A 373 -22.16 -19.20 -1.61
C THR A 373 -20.69 -19.61 -1.49
N TYR A 374 -19.76 -18.66 -1.56
CA TYR A 374 -18.33 -18.92 -1.60
C TYR A 374 -17.72 -19.02 -0.19
N VAL A 375 -17.02 -20.12 0.06
CA VAL A 375 -16.14 -20.33 1.21
C VAL A 375 -14.79 -20.79 0.66
N ASP A 376 -13.70 -20.07 0.94
CA ASP A 376 -12.36 -20.45 0.48
C ASP A 376 -12.08 -21.93 0.82
N ALA A 377 -11.65 -22.72 -0.15
CA ALA A 377 -11.47 -24.17 -0.01
C ALA A 377 -10.45 -24.57 1.08
N ARG A 378 -9.59 -23.63 1.51
CA ARG A 378 -8.66 -23.82 2.62
C ARG A 378 -9.37 -23.75 3.97
N ILE A 379 -10.55 -23.16 4.07
CA ILE A 379 -11.33 -23.12 5.31
C ILE A 379 -11.92 -24.50 5.55
N ALA A 380 -11.43 -25.18 6.60
CA ALA A 380 -11.83 -26.54 6.93
C ALA A 380 -12.34 -26.63 8.37
N THR A 381 -13.38 -27.44 8.58
CA THR A 381 -13.88 -27.77 9.92
C THR A 381 -12.82 -28.50 10.75
N GLY A 382 -12.80 -28.27 12.05
CA GLY A 382 -11.84 -28.83 12.99
C GLY A 382 -10.63 -27.94 13.26
N PHE A 383 -10.52 -26.79 12.60
CA PHE A 383 -9.44 -25.81 12.81
C PHE A 383 -9.96 -24.57 13.54
N HIS A 384 -9.06 -23.85 14.21
CA HIS A 384 -9.39 -22.59 14.88
C HIS A 384 -9.22 -21.41 13.92
N TYR A 385 -10.20 -20.50 13.90
CA TYR A 385 -10.13 -19.29 13.11
C TYR A 385 -10.58 -18.08 13.93
N ARG A 386 -9.92 -16.94 13.70
CA ARG A 386 -10.49 -15.62 14.01
C ARG A 386 -11.26 -15.14 12.78
N VAL A 387 -12.37 -14.46 13.01
CA VAL A 387 -13.24 -13.99 11.94
C VAL A 387 -13.60 -12.54 12.15
N ARG A 388 -13.63 -11.76 11.07
CA ARG A 388 -14.21 -10.42 11.06
C ARG A 388 -14.97 -10.15 9.76
N PRO A 389 -15.96 -9.24 9.76
CA PRO A 389 -16.50 -8.69 8.52
C PRO A 389 -15.37 -8.01 7.72
N ALA A 390 -15.34 -8.18 6.40
CA ALA A 390 -14.22 -7.69 5.57
C ALA A 390 -14.07 -6.15 5.60
N ASP A 391 -15.20 -5.45 5.71
CA ASP A 391 -15.33 -3.99 5.81
C ASP A 391 -15.21 -3.44 7.24
N SER A 392 -15.09 -4.31 8.25
CA SER A 392 -15.01 -3.91 9.65
C SER A 392 -13.72 -4.38 10.31
N ARG A 393 -13.18 -3.53 11.21
CA ARG A 393 -12.07 -3.90 12.09
C ARG A 393 -12.52 -4.63 13.36
N ARG A 394 -13.83 -4.64 13.65
CA ARG A 394 -14.36 -5.29 14.86
C ARG A 394 -14.51 -6.79 14.58
N PRO A 395 -13.71 -7.66 15.20
CA PRO A 395 -13.84 -9.08 14.99
C PRO A 395 -15.13 -9.62 15.61
N LEU A 396 -15.62 -10.71 15.04
CA LEU A 396 -16.66 -11.52 15.66
C LEU A 396 -16.08 -12.24 16.89
N PHE A 397 -16.96 -12.68 17.79
CA PHE A 397 -16.60 -13.49 18.96
C PHE A 397 -15.49 -12.87 19.82
N GLN A 398 -15.55 -11.54 19.98
CA GLN A 398 -14.58 -10.76 20.76
C GLN A 398 -13.12 -10.90 20.27
N GLY A 399 -12.90 -11.38 19.02
CA GLY A 399 -11.55 -11.61 18.48
C GLY A 399 -10.92 -12.93 18.91
N CYS A 400 -11.64 -13.77 19.65
CA CYS A 400 -11.15 -15.08 20.06
C CYS A 400 -11.09 -16.03 18.85
N PRO A 401 -9.98 -16.78 18.68
CA PRO A 401 -9.93 -17.85 17.71
C PRO A 401 -10.80 -19.01 18.19
N LEU A 402 -11.87 -19.34 17.46
CA LEU A 402 -12.79 -20.41 17.82
C LEU A 402 -12.67 -21.59 16.85
N LEU A 403 -12.93 -22.80 17.35
CA LEU A 403 -12.97 -24.02 16.56
C LEU A 403 -14.16 -24.01 15.60
N LEU A 404 -13.93 -24.04 14.29
CA LEU A 404 -14.99 -24.20 13.30
C LEU A 404 -15.52 -25.64 13.31
N GLN A 405 -16.77 -25.84 13.72
CA GLN A 405 -17.37 -27.17 13.86
C GLN A 405 -18.10 -27.63 12.59
N ALA A 406 -18.81 -26.72 11.92
CA ALA A 406 -19.61 -27.06 10.76
C ALA A 406 -19.73 -25.89 9.77
N ILE A 407 -19.83 -26.24 8.49
CA ILE A 407 -20.19 -25.34 7.39
C ILE A 407 -21.48 -25.89 6.79
N GLY A 408 -22.57 -25.14 6.91
CA GLY A 408 -23.89 -25.51 6.41
C GLY A 408 -23.95 -25.57 4.88
N ARG A 409 -24.91 -26.31 4.34
CA ARG A 409 -25.23 -26.34 2.90
C ARG A 409 -26.24 -25.23 2.55
N GLY A 410 -26.39 -24.92 1.27
CA GLY A 410 -27.35 -23.91 0.77
C GLY A 410 -26.70 -22.69 0.14
N TYR A 411 -27.47 -21.63 -0.09
CA TYR A 411 -26.99 -20.38 -0.70
C TYR A 411 -26.19 -19.53 0.29
N GLY A 412 -26.78 -19.18 1.44
CA GLY A 412 -26.04 -18.75 2.62
C GLY A 412 -25.52 -19.98 3.38
N LYS A 413 -24.20 -20.06 3.59
CA LYS A 413 -23.59 -21.14 4.39
C LYS A 413 -23.59 -20.71 5.85
N ARG A 414 -24.23 -21.50 6.71
CA ARG A 414 -24.14 -21.29 8.17
C ARG A 414 -22.79 -21.77 8.68
N LEU A 415 -21.93 -20.88 9.16
CA LEU A 415 -20.66 -21.23 9.78
C LEU A 415 -20.86 -21.31 11.29
N THR A 416 -20.66 -22.49 11.86
CA THR A 416 -20.88 -22.77 13.29
C THR A 416 -19.56 -23.05 13.98
N PHE A 417 -19.24 -22.26 14.99
CA PHE A 417 -18.05 -22.37 15.83
C PHE A 417 -18.40 -23.00 17.18
N ALA A 418 -17.40 -23.57 17.84
CA ALA A 418 -17.58 -24.08 19.19
C ALA A 418 -18.03 -22.97 20.13
N GLY A 419 -19.03 -23.28 20.96
CA GLY A 419 -19.51 -22.41 22.02
C GLY A 419 -19.57 -23.15 23.35
N ASP A 420 -19.73 -22.39 24.42
CA ASP A 420 -19.65 -22.91 25.79
C ASP A 420 -20.91 -23.69 26.21
N LYS A 421 -22.01 -23.56 25.45
CA LYS A 421 -23.30 -24.18 25.72
C LYS A 421 -23.68 -25.13 24.60
N LEU A 422 -23.92 -26.40 24.94
CA LEU A 422 -24.31 -27.46 23.99
C LEU A 422 -25.63 -27.19 23.26
N ASN A 423 -26.64 -26.65 23.96
CA ASN A 423 -28.00 -26.50 23.42
C ASN A 423 -28.31 -25.08 22.92
N ASN A 424 -27.57 -24.07 23.37
CA ASN A 424 -27.78 -22.65 23.04
C ASN A 424 -26.47 -22.04 22.55
N ASN A 425 -25.97 -22.53 21.41
CA ASN A 425 -24.75 -22.02 20.81
C ASN A 425 -25.06 -20.78 19.95
N GLU A 426 -24.55 -19.63 20.38
CA GLU A 426 -24.66 -18.35 19.67
C GLU A 426 -23.46 -18.08 18.75
N ASN A 427 -22.44 -18.93 18.76
CA ASN A 427 -21.23 -18.76 17.96
C ASN A 427 -21.43 -19.24 16.52
N TYR A 428 -22.36 -18.60 15.80
CA TYR A 428 -22.59 -18.87 14.38
C TYR A 428 -22.98 -17.60 13.62
N PHE A 429 -22.77 -17.62 12.31
CA PHE A 429 -23.29 -16.60 11.40
C PHE A 429 -23.49 -17.22 10.01
N TRP A 430 -24.11 -16.47 9.09
CA TRP A 430 -24.27 -16.88 7.70
C TRP A 430 -23.30 -16.10 6.81
N SER A 431 -22.71 -16.77 5.82
CA SER A 431 -21.75 -16.16 4.89
C SER A 431 -22.30 -14.98 4.07
N ASP A 432 -23.62 -14.80 4.01
CA ASP A 432 -24.34 -13.70 3.36
C ASP A 432 -24.88 -12.65 4.35
N SER A 433 -24.63 -12.81 5.66
CA SER A 433 -25.06 -11.83 6.67
C SER A 433 -24.34 -10.48 6.56
N ASN A 434 -23.21 -10.41 5.85
CA ASN A 434 -22.50 -9.17 5.55
C ASN A 434 -22.30 -9.02 4.03
N PRO A 435 -22.71 -7.91 3.38
CA PRO A 435 -22.59 -7.73 1.94
C PRO A 435 -21.15 -7.73 1.43
N GLU A 436 -20.20 -7.27 2.25
CA GLU A 436 -18.77 -7.28 1.91
C GLU A 436 -18.08 -8.60 2.33
N GLY A 437 -18.83 -9.57 2.87
CA GLY A 437 -18.28 -10.86 3.29
C GLY A 437 -17.42 -10.80 4.54
N TYR A 438 -16.60 -11.84 4.74
CA TYR A 438 -15.82 -12.08 5.94
C TYR A 438 -14.39 -12.52 5.61
N GLY A 439 -13.44 -12.10 6.46
CA GLY A 439 -12.07 -12.56 6.45
C GLY A 439 -11.81 -13.57 7.58
N PHE A 440 -11.23 -14.71 7.23
CA PHE A 440 -10.86 -15.77 8.16
C PHE A 440 -9.34 -15.84 8.34
N THR A 441 -8.87 -15.75 9.59
CA THR A 441 -7.46 -15.92 9.94
C THR A 441 -7.28 -17.22 10.71
N ILE A 442 -6.44 -18.12 10.21
CA ILE A 442 -6.16 -19.39 10.88
C ILE A 442 -5.35 -19.17 12.16
N GLN A 443 -5.65 -19.94 13.21
CA GLN A 443 -4.84 -20.04 14.42
C GLN A 443 -4.36 -21.48 14.58
N ALA A 444 -3.14 -21.77 14.16
CA ALA A 444 -2.51 -23.09 14.30
C ALA A 444 -1.91 -23.30 15.68
N VAL A 445 -1.20 -22.30 16.21
CA VAL A 445 -0.51 -22.32 17.50
C VAL A 445 -1.10 -21.24 18.40
N SER A 446 -1.39 -21.55 19.66
CA SER A 446 -2.00 -20.61 20.62
C SER A 446 -1.07 -20.32 21.80
N PRO A 447 -1.22 -19.16 22.48
CA PRO A 447 -0.57 -18.92 23.75
C PRO A 447 -0.88 -20.05 24.74
N GLY A 448 0.15 -20.54 25.43
CA GLY A 448 0.06 -21.68 26.34
C GLY A 448 0.33 -23.05 25.69
N ASP A 449 0.56 -23.13 24.37
CA ASP A 449 1.04 -24.39 23.77
C ASP A 449 2.47 -24.72 24.23
N TYR A 450 2.74 -26.01 24.45
CA TYR A 450 4.03 -26.53 24.90
C TYR A 450 4.66 -27.42 23.84
N PHE A 451 5.97 -27.28 23.66
CA PHE A 451 6.76 -28.04 22.71
C PHE A 451 8.04 -28.55 23.35
N ARG A 452 8.42 -29.77 22.96
CA ARG A 452 9.71 -30.38 23.19
C ARG A 452 10.65 -30.04 22.04
N ILE A 453 11.82 -29.49 22.35
CA ILE A 453 12.82 -29.09 21.35
C ILE A 453 13.74 -30.27 21.10
N ARG A 454 13.83 -30.70 19.84
CA ARG A 454 14.72 -31.78 19.40
C ARG A 454 15.66 -31.32 18.29
N SER A 455 16.83 -31.95 18.25
CA SER A 455 17.78 -31.86 17.13
C SER A 455 17.35 -32.77 15.96
N SER A 456 17.93 -32.56 14.78
CA SER A 456 17.83 -33.47 13.63
C SER A 456 18.32 -34.89 13.92
N CYS A 457 19.15 -35.08 14.94
CA CYS A 457 19.60 -36.39 15.44
C CYS A 457 18.74 -36.95 16.58
N ASP A 458 17.52 -36.42 16.79
CA ASP A 458 16.55 -36.82 17.83
C ASP A 458 17.03 -36.62 19.29
N GLU A 459 18.06 -35.81 19.48
CA GLU A 459 18.55 -35.38 20.80
C GLU A 459 17.56 -34.39 21.43
N ASP A 460 17.20 -34.60 22.71
CA ASP A 460 16.33 -33.70 23.47
C ASP A 460 17.12 -32.49 23.96
N LEU A 461 16.81 -31.31 23.43
CA LEU A 461 17.56 -30.07 23.71
C LEU A 461 16.88 -29.20 24.75
N GLY A 462 15.56 -29.36 24.96
CA GLY A 462 14.84 -28.46 25.86
C GLY A 462 13.33 -28.42 25.67
N ARG A 463 12.72 -27.36 26.20
CA ARG A 463 11.28 -27.10 26.14
C ARG A 463 11.01 -25.67 25.70
N ALA A 464 9.88 -25.47 25.02
CA ALA A 464 9.40 -24.16 24.63
C ALA A 464 7.92 -24.03 25.00
N ARG A 465 7.57 -22.94 25.67
CA ARG A 465 6.19 -22.54 25.93
C ARG A 465 5.87 -21.31 25.10
N VAL A 466 4.76 -21.33 24.38
CA VAL A 466 4.30 -20.18 23.60
C VAL A 466 3.74 -19.13 24.55
N PHE A 467 4.42 -17.98 24.64
CA PHE A 467 3.99 -16.83 25.44
C PHE A 467 3.03 -15.93 24.66
N ARG A 468 3.36 -15.60 23.41
CA ARG A 468 2.52 -14.77 22.52
C ARG A 468 2.46 -15.32 21.09
N ALA A 469 1.31 -15.13 20.45
CA ALA A 469 1.03 -15.56 19.08
C ALA A 469 0.19 -14.49 18.36
N ASP A 470 0.67 -13.25 18.41
CA ASP A 470 -0.09 -12.06 17.99
C ASP A 470 0.11 -11.72 16.51
N VAL A 471 1.20 -12.21 15.91
CA VAL A 471 1.44 -12.09 14.47
C VAL A 471 0.48 -13.02 13.72
N PRO A 472 -0.16 -12.57 12.63
CA PRO A 472 -1.01 -13.44 11.82
C PRO A 472 -0.27 -14.69 11.33
N GLN A 473 -0.95 -15.82 11.41
CA GLN A 473 -0.43 -17.11 10.95
C GLN A 473 -0.94 -17.36 9.53
N VAL A 474 -0.05 -17.80 8.64
CA VAL A 474 -0.34 -17.87 7.19
C VAL A 474 -0.28 -19.32 6.73
N GLU A 475 -1.38 -19.82 6.19
CA GLU A 475 -1.41 -21.16 5.58
C GLU A 475 -0.60 -21.17 4.28
N GLU A 476 0.40 -22.06 4.21
CA GLU A 476 1.23 -22.28 3.02
C GLU A 476 0.68 -23.38 2.12
N SER A 477 0.16 -24.46 2.73
CA SER A 477 -0.41 -25.58 1.99
C SER A 477 -1.38 -26.40 2.84
N THR A 478 -2.29 -27.07 2.14
CA THR A 478 -3.19 -28.09 2.68
C THR A 478 -3.05 -29.36 1.87
N THR A 479 -2.88 -30.50 2.54
CA THR A 479 -2.91 -31.82 1.92
C THR A 479 -3.97 -32.69 2.57
N ILE A 480 -4.62 -33.54 1.77
CA ILE A 480 -5.62 -34.51 2.22
C ILE A 480 -5.09 -35.89 1.87
N SER A 481 -4.92 -36.75 2.88
CA SER A 481 -4.51 -38.14 2.66
C SER A 481 -5.64 -38.98 2.07
N THR A 482 -5.32 -40.14 1.52
CA THR A 482 -6.30 -41.14 1.06
C THR A 482 -7.24 -41.61 2.18
N GLU A 483 -6.78 -41.56 3.43
CA GLU A 483 -7.55 -41.89 4.63
C GLU A 483 -8.40 -40.69 5.14
N GLY A 484 -8.39 -39.56 4.44
CA GLY A 484 -9.15 -38.36 4.79
C GLY A 484 -8.52 -37.48 5.88
N HIS A 485 -7.27 -37.74 6.26
CA HIS A 485 -6.53 -36.89 7.19
C HIS A 485 -6.14 -35.58 6.51
N LEU A 486 -6.43 -34.46 7.15
CA LEU A 486 -6.12 -33.15 6.60
C LEU A 486 -4.91 -32.57 7.33
N THR A 487 -3.86 -32.24 6.58
CA THR A 487 -2.63 -31.65 7.12
C THR A 487 -2.45 -30.25 6.53
N LYS A 488 -2.30 -29.26 7.41
CA LYS A 488 -1.96 -27.88 7.03
C LYS A 488 -0.54 -27.55 7.44
N ARG A 489 0.20 -26.89 6.55
CA ARG A 489 1.46 -26.22 6.88
C ARG A 489 1.17 -24.73 7.05
N VAL A 490 1.46 -24.18 8.22
CA VAL A 490 1.13 -22.80 8.57
C VAL A 490 2.39 -22.10 9.05
N ARG A 491 2.81 -21.06 8.34
CA ARG A 491 3.94 -20.21 8.74
C ARG A 491 3.54 -19.42 9.99
N VAL A 492 4.40 -19.48 11.01
CA VAL A 492 4.17 -18.82 12.31
C VAL A 492 5.37 -17.97 12.71
N THR A 493 5.07 -16.90 13.44
CA THR A 493 6.05 -16.10 14.20
C THR A 493 5.49 -15.97 15.61
N LEU A 494 6.21 -16.51 16.58
CA LEU A 494 5.77 -16.68 17.96
C LEU A 494 6.79 -16.03 18.90
N THR A 495 6.34 -15.62 20.07
CA THR A 495 7.23 -15.35 21.21
C THR A 495 7.11 -16.52 22.17
N CYS A 496 8.21 -17.20 22.43
CA CYS A 496 8.24 -18.38 23.29
C CYS A 496 9.22 -18.18 24.45
N ASP A 497 8.85 -18.71 25.61
CA ASP A 497 9.79 -18.91 26.72
C ASP A 497 10.45 -20.28 26.51
N ILE A 498 11.77 -20.29 26.38
CA ILE A 498 12.56 -21.46 26.01
C ILE A 498 13.53 -21.82 27.13
N THR A 499 13.53 -23.09 27.50
CA THR A 499 14.46 -23.68 28.48
C THR A 499 15.31 -24.71 27.76
N PHE A 500 16.62 -24.47 27.63
CA PHE A 500 17.58 -25.45 27.08
C PHE A 500 18.26 -26.21 28.22
N ASN A 501 18.36 -27.54 28.15
CA ASN A 501 19.11 -28.37 29.10
C ASN A 501 18.88 -28.07 30.60
N ASN A 502 17.69 -27.56 30.98
CA ASN A 502 17.36 -27.10 32.33
C ASN A 502 18.18 -25.91 32.86
N GLU A 503 18.72 -25.08 31.96
CA GLU A 503 19.29 -23.76 32.26
C GLU A 503 18.17 -22.70 32.41
N GLU A 504 18.54 -21.43 32.54
CA GLU A 504 17.58 -20.33 32.70
C GLU A 504 16.61 -20.18 31.50
N ASP A 505 15.40 -19.69 31.79
CA ASP A 505 14.37 -19.44 30.77
C ASP A 505 14.71 -18.21 29.93
N HIS A 506 14.61 -18.36 28.60
CA HIS A 506 14.87 -17.29 27.64
C HIS A 506 13.62 -17.00 26.80
N THR A 507 13.12 -15.77 26.86
CA THR A 507 12.05 -15.33 25.96
C THR A 507 12.61 -14.95 24.60
N LEU A 508 12.27 -15.72 23.57
CA LEU A 508 12.82 -15.58 22.22
C LEU A 508 11.71 -15.52 21.17
N ILE A 509 11.99 -14.83 20.06
CA ILE A 509 11.15 -14.92 18.85
C ILE A 509 11.49 -16.23 18.13
N VAL A 510 10.45 -16.99 17.82
CA VAL A 510 10.54 -18.27 17.10
C VAL A 510 9.76 -18.13 15.80
N THR A 511 10.43 -18.33 14.66
CA THR A 511 9.76 -18.46 13.36
C THR A 511 9.88 -19.89 12.86
N GLY A 512 8.88 -20.37 12.11
CA GLY A 512 8.88 -21.72 11.58
C GLY A 512 7.55 -22.09 10.95
N THR A 513 7.41 -23.37 10.58
CA THR A 513 6.22 -23.90 9.92
C THR A 513 5.52 -24.88 10.85
N ALA A 514 4.34 -24.50 11.34
CA ALA A 514 3.48 -25.38 12.11
C ALA A 514 2.81 -26.41 11.20
N VAL A 515 2.98 -27.69 11.53
CA VAL A 515 2.28 -28.79 10.91
C VAL A 515 1.05 -29.13 11.75
N VAL A 516 -0.14 -28.86 11.21
CA VAL A 516 -1.41 -29.06 11.90
C VAL A 516 -2.15 -30.22 11.26
N GLU A 517 -2.42 -31.26 12.03
CA GLU A 517 -3.03 -32.50 11.55
C GLU A 517 -4.44 -32.64 12.12
N ARG A 518 -5.40 -32.91 11.25
CA ARG A 518 -6.77 -33.28 11.60
C ARG A 518 -7.01 -34.73 11.25
N ARG A 519 -6.90 -35.60 12.25
CA ARG A 519 -7.23 -37.02 12.14
C ARG A 519 -8.66 -37.36 12.57
N GLY A 520 -9.28 -36.49 13.38
CA GLY A 520 -10.65 -36.63 13.87
C GLY A 520 -11.46 -35.34 13.72
N ARG A 521 -12.27 -35.00 14.73
CA ARG A 521 -13.10 -33.78 14.70
C ARG A 521 -12.32 -32.48 14.93
N VAL A 522 -11.15 -32.56 15.57
CA VAL A 522 -10.35 -31.40 15.97
C VAL A 522 -8.93 -31.58 15.43
N ALA A 523 -8.42 -30.53 14.80
CA ALA A 523 -7.06 -30.44 14.31
C ALA A 523 -6.13 -30.02 15.45
N ARG A 524 -4.92 -30.57 15.47
CA ARG A 524 -3.90 -30.25 16.46
C ARG A 524 -2.58 -30.00 15.76
N VAL A 525 -1.85 -28.96 16.18
CA VAL A 525 -0.44 -28.84 15.80
C VAL A 525 0.30 -30.07 16.33
N SER A 526 1.07 -30.74 15.48
CA SER A 526 1.89 -31.89 15.85
C SER A 526 3.33 -31.47 16.10
N ARG A 527 3.84 -30.53 15.29
CA ARG A 527 5.21 -30.04 15.38
C ARG A 527 5.39 -28.70 14.65
N LEU A 528 6.49 -28.00 14.95
CA LEU A 528 7.05 -26.91 14.14
C LEU A 528 8.33 -27.40 13.47
N GLU A 529 8.41 -27.19 12.15
CA GLU A 529 9.57 -27.47 11.31
C GLU A 529 10.22 -26.16 10.85
N GLU A 530 11.41 -26.23 10.26
CA GLU A 530 12.14 -25.06 9.71
C GLU A 530 12.32 -23.95 10.76
N VAL A 531 12.57 -24.34 12.01
CA VAL A 531 12.55 -23.41 13.13
C VAL A 531 13.80 -22.53 13.15
N ALA A 532 13.60 -21.22 13.27
CA ALA A 532 14.63 -20.23 13.49
C ALA A 532 14.37 -19.43 14.76
N LEU A 533 15.42 -19.19 15.54
CA LEU A 533 15.39 -18.42 16.78
C LEU A 533 15.97 -17.02 16.54
N GLY A 534 15.34 -16.00 17.10
CA GLY A 534 15.64 -14.58 16.89
C GLY A 534 16.90 -14.03 17.58
N SER A 535 17.91 -14.85 17.91
CA SER A 535 19.10 -14.42 18.66
C SER A 535 20.41 -15.02 18.13
N GLN A 536 21.56 -14.58 18.69
CA GLN A 536 22.90 -15.13 18.42
C GLN A 536 23.01 -16.65 18.69
N ILE A 537 22.04 -17.25 19.39
CA ILE A 537 21.94 -18.71 19.60
C ILE A 537 21.75 -19.45 18.28
N ASN A 538 21.12 -18.82 17.28
CA ASN A 538 20.97 -19.39 15.94
C ASN A 538 22.34 -19.62 15.25
N VAL A 539 23.38 -18.88 15.64
CA VAL A 539 24.76 -19.06 15.17
C VAL A 539 25.36 -20.37 15.71
N LEU A 540 25.11 -20.72 16.98
CA LEU A 540 25.61 -21.96 17.60
C LEU A 540 25.05 -23.23 16.93
N PHE A 541 23.78 -23.21 16.53
CA PHE A 541 23.16 -24.34 15.83
C PHE A 541 23.50 -24.39 14.33
N ARG A 542 23.78 -23.23 13.69
CA ARG A 542 24.28 -23.19 12.30
C ARG A 542 25.67 -23.79 12.17
N HIS A 543 26.56 -23.60 13.16
CA HIS A 543 27.90 -24.19 13.14
C HIS A 543 27.90 -25.72 13.31
N SER A 544 26.84 -26.31 13.87
CA SER A 544 26.74 -27.76 14.11
C SER A 544 25.92 -28.53 13.06
N SER A 545 25.40 -27.86 12.02
CA SER A 545 24.53 -28.46 10.99
C SER A 545 23.27 -29.19 11.53
N LYS A 546 22.89 -28.94 12.78
CA LYS A 546 21.72 -29.53 13.42
C LYS A 546 20.49 -28.64 13.16
N THR A 547 19.44 -29.18 12.56
CA THR A 547 18.15 -28.45 12.43
C THR A 547 17.30 -28.66 13.69
N LEU A 548 16.53 -27.65 14.06
CA LEU A 548 15.64 -27.71 15.22
C LEU A 548 14.24 -28.17 14.81
N LEU A 549 13.68 -29.08 15.59
CA LEU A 549 12.31 -29.56 15.48
C LEU A 549 11.60 -29.37 16.82
N PHE A 550 10.44 -28.71 16.82
CA PHE A 550 9.65 -28.53 18.03
C PHE A 550 8.47 -29.48 17.96
N VAL A 551 8.44 -30.52 18.78
CA VAL A 551 7.36 -31.52 18.81
C VAL A 551 6.39 -31.16 19.91
N ARG A 552 5.08 -31.11 19.62
CA ARG A 552 4.08 -30.77 20.63
C ARG A 552 4.08 -31.81 21.76
N GLU A 553 3.97 -31.35 23.00
CA GLU A 553 3.76 -32.21 24.18
C GLU A 553 2.30 -32.61 24.39
#